data_AF-A0A1N6ZJU7-F1
#
_entry.id   AF-A0A1N6ZJU7-F1
#
_cell.length_a   1.000
_cell.length_b   1.000
_cell.length_c   1.000
_cell.angle_alpha   90.00
_cell.angle_beta   90.00
_cell.angle_gamma   90.00
#
_symmetry.space_group_name_H-M   'P 1'
#
loop_
_entity.id
_entity.type
_entity.pdbx_description
1 polymer ?
#
loop_
_entity_poly.entity_id
_entity_poly.type
_entity_poly.pdbx_seq_one_letter_code
_entity_poly.pdbx_strand_id
1 'polypeptide(L)'
;MEITHFKNLKRILLLSTVLFSTNLFSQDLPQTVYKNVVKQSLNSYYLDDNEKTFNAYNDNKDLNLDLEFNIDLTMTEINEINEPQILVEKSKEFAFTIISEISQSDLMETISDKAKYENINLNFITKTKDYKYIKHNFSIDVKALKDLSSNMNKNGFYRILKKK
;
A
#
# COMPACT_ATOMS: atom_id res chain seq x y z
N MET A 1 7.82 22.44 -12.80
CA MET A 1 6.37 22.65 -12.58
C MET A 1 5.59 21.63 -13.42
N GLU A 2 5.79 20.33 -13.17
CA GLU A 2 5.24 19.23 -14.00
C GLU A 2 4.64 18.07 -13.17
N ILE A 3 4.83 18.07 -11.85
CA ILE A 3 4.40 16.99 -10.95
C ILE A 3 2.87 16.94 -10.82
N THR A 4 2.19 18.09 -10.97
CA THR A 4 0.74 18.21 -10.77
C THR A 4 -0.07 17.66 -11.94
N HIS A 5 0.47 17.67 -13.16
CA HIS A 5 -0.24 17.21 -14.35
C HIS A 5 -0.28 15.66 -14.44
N PHE A 6 0.79 14.99 -14.05
CA PHE A 6 0.84 13.52 -13.99
C PHE A 6 -0.05 12.92 -12.89
N LYS A 7 -0.16 13.58 -11.73
CA LYS A 7 -1.12 13.15 -10.68
C LYS A 7 -2.57 13.22 -11.14
N ASN A 8 -2.92 14.21 -11.97
CA ASN A 8 -4.28 14.36 -12.50
C ASN A 8 -4.63 13.30 -13.55
N LEU A 9 -3.70 12.92 -14.43
CA LEU A 9 -3.89 11.81 -15.38
C LEU A 9 -4.02 10.44 -14.67
N LYS A 10 -3.25 10.21 -13.60
CA LYS A 10 -3.37 8.99 -12.77
C LYS A 10 -4.71 8.92 -12.00
N ARG A 11 -5.22 10.04 -11.50
CA ARG A 11 -6.58 10.14 -10.93
C ARG A 11 -7.68 9.84 -11.97
N ILE A 12 -7.50 10.29 -13.21
CA ILE A 12 -8.44 10.03 -14.31
C ILE A 12 -8.48 8.53 -14.69
N LEU A 13 -7.36 7.82 -14.61
CA LEU A 13 -7.33 6.36 -14.85
C LEU A 13 -8.08 5.59 -13.74
N LEU A 14 -7.89 6.02 -12.47
CA LEU A 14 -8.65 5.50 -11.32
C LEU A 14 -10.16 5.71 -11.55
N LEU A 15 -10.56 6.91 -11.98
CA LEU A 15 -11.94 7.24 -12.33
C LEU A 15 -12.48 6.42 -13.50
N SER A 16 -11.68 6.09 -14.51
CA SER A 16 -12.14 5.28 -15.66
C SER A 16 -12.36 3.81 -15.30
N THR A 17 -11.54 3.26 -14.40
CA THR A 17 -11.70 1.91 -13.83
C THR A 17 -12.92 1.87 -12.89
N VAL A 18 -13.16 2.97 -12.16
CA VAL A 18 -14.36 3.20 -11.35
C VAL A 18 -15.62 3.36 -12.21
N LEU A 19 -15.57 4.06 -13.34
CA LEU A 19 -16.71 4.32 -14.23
C LEU A 19 -17.23 3.06 -14.94
N PHE A 20 -16.36 2.09 -15.22
CA PHE A 20 -16.81 0.76 -15.67
C PHE A 20 -17.39 -0.11 -14.53
N SER A 21 -17.21 0.31 -13.27
CA SER A 21 -17.55 -0.47 -12.09
C SER A 21 -18.79 0.01 -11.32
N THR A 22 -19.28 1.23 -11.56
CA THR A 22 -20.50 1.76 -10.91
C THR A 22 -21.75 0.92 -11.25
N ASN A 23 -21.80 0.29 -12.43
CA ASN A 23 -22.85 -0.69 -12.77
C ASN A 23 -22.61 -2.09 -12.18
N LEU A 24 -21.35 -2.46 -11.87
CA LEU A 24 -21.00 -3.73 -11.23
C LEU A 24 -21.30 -3.72 -9.73
N PHE A 25 -21.17 -2.57 -9.07
CA PHE A 25 -21.26 -2.49 -7.60
C PHE A 25 -22.66 -2.32 -7.04
N SER A 26 -23.70 -2.22 -7.87
CA SER A 26 -25.09 -2.38 -7.43
C SER A 26 -25.51 -3.85 -7.27
N GLN A 27 -24.69 -4.79 -7.75
CA GLN A 27 -24.92 -6.23 -7.65
C GLN A 27 -24.09 -6.86 -6.52
N ASP A 28 -24.63 -7.88 -5.86
CA ASP A 28 -23.91 -8.72 -4.89
C ASP A 28 -22.99 -9.69 -5.64
N LEU A 29 -21.76 -9.24 -5.91
CA LEU A 29 -20.75 -10.05 -6.56
C LEU A 29 -20.00 -10.94 -5.55
N PRO A 30 -19.34 -12.02 -5.99
CA PRO A 30 -18.45 -12.79 -5.13
C PRO A 30 -17.31 -11.93 -4.55
N GLN A 31 -16.91 -12.20 -3.30
CA GLN A 31 -15.79 -11.53 -2.62
C GLN A 31 -14.51 -11.47 -3.46
N THR A 32 -14.22 -12.53 -4.23
CA THR A 32 -13.05 -12.62 -5.11
C THR A 32 -13.02 -11.52 -6.16
N VAL A 33 -14.17 -11.06 -6.64
CA VAL A 33 -14.25 -9.96 -7.63
C VAL A 33 -13.84 -8.64 -6.98
N TYR A 34 -14.41 -8.30 -5.82
CA TYR A 34 -14.03 -7.07 -5.10
C TYR A 34 -12.55 -7.05 -4.72
N LYS A 35 -12.03 -8.18 -4.23
CA LYS A 35 -10.59 -8.31 -3.91
C LYS A 35 -9.69 -8.15 -5.14
N ASN A 36 -10.13 -8.66 -6.30
CA ASN A 36 -9.38 -8.49 -7.55
C ASN A 36 -9.40 -7.04 -8.03
N VAL A 37 -10.51 -6.32 -7.88
CA VAL A 37 -10.58 -4.89 -8.20
C VAL A 37 -9.64 -4.09 -7.31
N VAL A 38 -9.62 -4.34 -5.99
CA VAL A 38 -8.66 -3.70 -5.06
C VAL A 38 -7.23 -3.93 -5.54
N LYS A 39 -6.85 -5.20 -5.74
CA LYS A 39 -5.51 -5.59 -6.21
C LYS A 39 -5.11 -4.88 -7.50
N GLN A 40 -5.95 -4.93 -8.53
CA GLN A 40 -5.68 -4.33 -9.84
C GLN A 40 -5.57 -2.81 -9.74
N SER A 41 -6.40 -2.18 -8.91
CA SER A 41 -6.38 -0.73 -8.72
C SER A 41 -5.11 -0.26 -8.03
N LEU A 42 -4.65 -0.98 -7.01
CA LEU A 42 -3.38 -0.70 -6.32
C LEU A 42 -2.19 -0.83 -7.27
N ASN A 43 -2.10 -1.92 -8.04
CA ASN A 43 -1.01 -2.14 -8.99
C ASN A 43 -1.04 -1.15 -10.18
N SER A 44 -2.23 -0.63 -10.53
CA SER A 44 -2.33 0.41 -11.55
C SER A 44 -1.94 1.79 -11.03
N TYR A 45 -2.13 2.02 -9.72
CA TYR A 45 -1.84 3.30 -9.08
C TYR A 45 -0.35 3.45 -8.74
N TYR A 46 0.23 2.44 -8.08
CA TYR A 46 1.64 2.36 -7.75
C TYR A 46 2.38 1.64 -8.87
N LEU A 47 2.84 2.43 -9.85
CA LEU A 47 3.64 1.93 -10.96
C LEU A 47 5.11 1.82 -10.53
N ASP A 48 5.75 0.76 -10.99
CA ASP A 48 7.19 0.58 -10.88
C ASP A 48 7.95 1.74 -11.55
N ASP A 49 9.08 2.09 -10.96
CA ASP A 49 10.09 2.94 -11.56
C ASP A 49 11.49 2.35 -11.32
N ASN A 50 12.54 3.06 -11.72
CA ASN A 50 13.92 2.58 -11.59
C ASN A 50 14.39 2.45 -10.14
N GLU A 51 13.72 3.11 -9.20
CA GLU A 51 14.08 3.14 -7.79
C GLU A 51 13.18 2.25 -6.94
N LYS A 52 11.96 1.94 -7.41
CA LYS A 52 10.92 1.31 -6.60
C LYS A 52 10.08 0.33 -7.41
N THR A 53 9.72 -0.77 -6.77
CA THR A 53 8.68 -1.68 -7.30
C THR A 53 7.55 -1.84 -6.30
N PHE A 54 6.36 -2.10 -6.82
CA PHE A 54 5.15 -2.32 -6.03
C PHE A 54 4.36 -3.51 -6.56
N ASN A 55 3.96 -4.40 -5.66
CA ASN A 55 3.08 -5.51 -6.01
C ASN A 55 2.06 -5.78 -4.90
N ALA A 56 0.80 -5.50 -5.20
CA ALA A 56 -0.34 -5.94 -4.43
C ALA A 56 -0.83 -7.31 -4.93
N TYR A 57 -1.10 -8.21 -4.00
CA TYR A 57 -1.72 -9.50 -4.28
C TYR A 57 -2.58 -10.00 -3.12
N ASN A 58 -3.52 -10.87 -3.45
CA ASN A 58 -4.39 -11.51 -2.46
C ASN A 58 -3.83 -12.89 -2.14
N ASP A 59 -3.64 -13.19 -0.85
CA ASP A 59 -3.36 -14.55 -0.40
C ASP A 59 -4.39 -14.95 0.65
N ASN A 60 -5.19 -15.98 0.34
CA ASN A 60 -6.29 -16.44 1.18
C ASN A 60 -7.23 -15.29 1.61
N LYS A 61 -7.07 -14.85 2.86
CA LYS A 61 -7.89 -13.83 3.51
C LYS A 61 -7.18 -12.49 3.66
N ASP A 62 -5.91 -12.38 3.26
CA ASP A 62 -5.09 -11.20 3.43
C ASP A 62 -4.89 -10.43 2.12
N LEU A 63 -4.70 -9.12 2.26
CA LEU A 63 -4.12 -8.27 1.23
C LEU A 63 -2.63 -8.13 1.53
N ASN A 64 -1.77 -8.46 0.57
CA ASN A 64 -0.33 -8.32 0.71
C ASN A 64 0.16 -7.24 -0.24
N LEU A 65 1.02 -6.36 0.28
CA LEU A 65 1.65 -5.26 -0.42
C LEU A 65 3.16 -5.43 -0.31
N ASP A 66 3.79 -5.85 -1.41
CA ASP A 66 5.24 -5.94 -1.51
C ASP A 66 5.78 -4.65 -2.10
N LEU A 67 6.76 -4.05 -1.41
CA LEU A 67 7.40 -2.82 -1.81
C LEU A 67 8.92 -3.00 -1.77
N GLU A 68 9.57 -2.81 -2.91
CA GLU A 68 11.02 -2.74 -2.98
C GLU A 68 11.43 -1.30 -3.25
N PHE A 69 12.48 -0.82 -2.59
CA PHE A 69 13.10 0.46 -2.93
C PHE A 69 14.61 0.45 -2.76
N ASN A 70 15.29 1.17 -3.65
CA ASN A 70 16.73 1.36 -3.62
C ASN A 70 17.10 2.51 -2.68
N ILE A 71 18.22 2.38 -1.97
CA ILE A 71 18.86 3.47 -1.22
C ILE A 71 20.33 3.60 -1.61
N ASP A 72 20.82 4.84 -1.67
CA ASP A 72 22.21 5.14 -2.00
C ASP A 72 23.12 5.12 -0.75
N LEU A 73 23.00 4.05 0.04
CA LEU A 73 23.86 3.77 1.19
C LEU A 73 24.28 2.31 1.14
N THR A 74 25.52 2.02 1.55
CA THR A 74 26.03 0.66 1.77
C THR A 74 25.59 0.13 3.13
N MET A 75 25.63 -1.20 3.32
CA MET A 75 25.33 -1.80 4.63
C MET A 75 26.31 -1.36 5.72
N THR A 76 27.58 -1.12 5.37
CA THR A 76 28.59 -0.61 6.29
C THR A 76 28.20 0.78 6.81
N GLU A 77 27.85 1.70 5.92
CA GLU A 77 27.41 3.05 6.29
C GLU A 77 26.18 3.01 7.19
N ILE A 78 25.20 2.16 6.87
CA ILE A 78 23.98 1.98 7.69
C ILE A 78 24.32 1.52 9.12
N ASN A 79 25.25 0.58 9.27
CA ASN A 79 25.62 0.03 10.58
C ASN A 79 26.42 1.03 11.42
N GLU A 80 27.32 1.79 10.79
CA GLU A 80 28.20 2.74 11.48
C GLU A 80 27.43 3.91 12.13
N ILE A 81 26.29 4.28 11.54
CA ILE A 81 25.46 5.40 12.00
C ILE A 81 24.20 4.95 12.77
N ASN A 82 24.09 3.66 13.08
CA ASN A 82 22.91 3.07 13.73
C ASN A 82 21.59 3.38 13.00
N GLU A 83 21.65 3.45 11.67
CA GLU A 83 20.50 3.70 10.79
C GLU A 83 19.48 2.56 10.61
N PRO A 84 19.65 1.31 11.11
CA PRO A 84 18.59 0.31 11.00
C PRO A 84 17.26 0.76 11.61
N GLN A 85 17.27 1.57 12.67
CA GLN A 85 16.04 2.14 13.25
C GLN A 85 15.42 3.20 12.34
N ILE A 86 16.23 4.02 11.68
CA ILE A 86 15.75 5.04 10.74
C ILE A 86 15.10 4.39 9.52
N LEU A 87 15.66 3.28 9.02
CA LEU A 87 15.06 2.52 7.91
C LEU A 87 13.71 1.89 8.31
N VAL A 88 13.59 1.40 9.54
CA VAL A 88 12.30 0.94 10.08
C VAL A 88 11.29 2.09 10.15
N GLU A 89 11.68 3.24 10.68
CA GLU A 89 10.78 4.41 10.77
C GLU A 89 10.36 4.92 9.39
N LYS A 90 11.29 5.01 8.42
CA LYS A 90 10.97 5.33 7.02
C LYS A 90 9.97 4.33 6.41
N SER A 91 10.14 3.04 6.71
CA SER A 91 9.20 2.01 6.24
C SER A 91 7.82 2.16 6.88
N LYS A 92 7.74 2.50 8.17
CA LYS A 92 6.46 2.82 8.83
C LYS A 92 5.81 4.08 8.26
N GLU A 93 6.58 5.10 7.95
CA GLU A 93 6.07 6.32 7.32
C GLU A 93 5.52 6.03 5.93
N PHE A 94 6.22 5.21 5.15
CA PHE A 94 5.74 4.84 3.83
C PHE A 94 4.50 3.95 3.90
N ALA A 95 4.46 3.01 4.85
CA ALA A 95 3.27 2.23 5.16
C ALA A 95 2.08 3.14 5.52
N PHE A 96 2.31 4.18 6.34
CA PHE A 96 1.27 5.16 6.68
C PHE A 96 0.75 5.89 5.44
N THR A 97 1.63 6.36 4.55
CA THR A 97 1.23 7.02 3.31
C THR A 97 0.33 6.13 2.47
N ILE A 98 0.73 4.88 2.21
CA ILE A 98 -0.05 3.95 1.38
C ILE A 98 -1.42 3.69 2.01
N ILE A 99 -1.45 3.37 3.30
CA ILE A 99 -2.70 3.04 3.99
C ILE A 99 -3.64 4.26 4.08
N SER A 100 -3.08 5.45 4.26
CA SER A 100 -3.84 6.71 4.23
C SER A 100 -4.40 7.03 2.85
N GLU A 101 -3.64 6.78 1.77
CA GLU A 101 -4.12 6.95 0.41
C GLU A 101 -5.22 5.93 0.06
N ILE A 102 -5.08 4.68 0.51
CA ILE A 102 -6.12 3.66 0.38
C ILE A 102 -7.38 4.11 1.13
N SER A 103 -7.27 4.57 2.37
CA SER A 103 -8.43 4.92 3.18
C SER A 103 -9.21 6.15 2.67
N GLN A 104 -8.55 7.03 1.91
CA GLN A 104 -9.12 8.25 1.35
C GLN A 104 -9.56 8.13 -0.12
N SER A 105 -9.41 6.96 -0.74
CA SER A 105 -9.76 6.77 -2.15
C SER A 105 -11.26 6.59 -2.36
N ASP A 106 -11.86 7.34 -3.30
CA ASP A 106 -13.27 7.21 -3.70
C ASP A 106 -13.67 5.77 -4.08
N LEU A 107 -12.74 5.04 -4.72
CA LEU A 107 -12.92 3.63 -5.03
C LEU A 107 -13.08 2.82 -3.74
N MET A 108 -12.22 3.08 -2.76
CA MET A 108 -12.24 2.39 -1.47
C MET A 108 -13.48 2.78 -0.69
N GLU A 109 -13.93 4.03 -0.70
CA GLU A 109 -15.24 4.40 -0.14
C GLU A 109 -16.36 3.51 -0.72
N THR A 110 -16.35 3.29 -2.04
CA THR A 110 -17.38 2.51 -2.75
C THR A 110 -17.32 1.00 -2.46
N ILE A 111 -16.12 0.41 -2.32
CA ILE A 111 -15.95 -1.05 -2.18
C ILE A 111 -15.51 -1.50 -0.78
N SER A 112 -15.31 -0.57 0.15
CA SER A 112 -14.70 -0.80 1.47
C SER A 112 -15.41 -1.84 2.31
N ASP A 113 -16.75 -1.82 2.33
CA ASP A 113 -17.59 -2.81 3.04
C ASP A 113 -17.70 -4.15 2.30
N LYS A 114 -17.31 -4.18 1.02
CA LYS A 114 -17.49 -5.33 0.13
C LYS A 114 -16.23 -6.18 0.02
N ALA A 115 -15.03 -5.60 0.10
CA ALA A 115 -13.77 -6.34 0.08
C ALA A 115 -13.31 -6.68 1.51
N LYS A 116 -13.59 -7.91 1.97
CA LYS A 116 -13.24 -8.37 3.33
C LYS A 116 -11.85 -8.98 3.40
N TYR A 117 -11.01 -8.46 4.28
CA TYR A 117 -9.68 -8.98 4.57
C TYR A 117 -9.57 -9.29 6.07
N GLU A 118 -8.68 -10.20 6.47
CA GLU A 118 -8.30 -10.40 7.88
C GLU A 118 -7.08 -9.55 8.25
N ASN A 119 -6.14 -9.40 7.32
CA ASN A 119 -4.98 -8.54 7.49
C ASN A 119 -4.62 -7.79 6.21
N ILE A 120 -3.95 -6.67 6.40
CA ILE A 120 -3.13 -6.01 5.36
C ILE A 120 -1.68 -6.18 5.77
N ASN A 121 -0.94 -6.94 4.97
CA ASN A 121 0.47 -7.20 5.15
C ASN A 121 1.27 -6.25 4.27
N LEU A 122 2.27 -5.58 4.86
CA LEU A 122 3.18 -4.66 4.18
C LEU A 122 4.59 -5.22 4.30
N ASN A 123 5.15 -5.66 3.18
CA ASN A 123 6.48 -6.25 3.10
C ASN A 123 7.40 -5.26 2.40
N PHE A 124 8.37 -4.72 3.13
CA PHE A 124 9.35 -3.79 2.60
C PHE A 124 10.68 -4.50 2.39
N ILE A 125 11.24 -4.32 1.21
CA ILE A 125 12.59 -4.73 0.84
C ILE A 125 13.36 -3.46 0.47
N THR A 126 14.33 -3.11 1.30
CA THR A 126 15.27 -2.03 0.99
C THR A 126 16.52 -2.63 0.38
N LYS A 127 16.87 -2.21 -0.83
CA LYS A 127 18.09 -2.61 -1.52
C LYS A 127 19.16 -1.53 -1.36
N THR A 128 20.28 -1.89 -0.76
CA THR A 128 21.42 -0.99 -0.55
C THR A 128 22.27 -0.84 -1.81
N LYS A 129 23.15 0.16 -1.82
CA LYS A 129 24.10 0.42 -2.91
C LYS A 129 25.03 -0.76 -3.19
N ASP A 130 25.40 -1.50 -2.15
CA ASP A 130 26.21 -2.73 -2.22
C ASP A 130 25.36 -4.00 -2.40
N TYR A 131 24.13 -3.87 -2.91
CA TYR A 131 23.23 -4.96 -3.27
C TYR A 131 22.89 -5.89 -2.09
N LYS A 132 22.87 -5.35 -0.87
CA LYS A 132 22.32 -6.02 0.31
C LYS A 132 20.85 -5.67 0.47
N TYR A 133 20.14 -6.55 1.15
CA TYR A 133 18.69 -6.44 1.34
C TYR A 133 18.37 -6.33 2.82
N ILE A 134 17.58 -5.32 3.18
CA ILE A 134 17.00 -5.14 4.51
C ILE A 134 15.50 -5.35 4.39
N LYS A 135 14.93 -6.21 5.23
CA LYS A 135 13.52 -6.56 5.17
C LYS A 135 12.77 -6.08 6.40
N HIS A 136 11.60 -5.48 6.18
CA HIS A 136 10.68 -5.07 7.24
C HIS A 136 9.27 -5.50 6.91
N ASN A 137 8.67 -6.30 7.78
CA ASN A 137 7.32 -6.80 7.59
C ASN A 137 6.41 -6.19 8.65
N PHE A 138 5.30 -5.62 8.19
CA PHE A 138 4.26 -5.09 9.06
C PHE A 138 2.90 -5.68 8.70
N SER A 139 1.99 -5.64 9.66
CA SER A 139 0.63 -6.16 9.53
C SER A 139 -0.35 -5.22 10.22
N ILE A 140 -1.54 -5.11 9.63
CA ILE A 140 -2.67 -4.40 10.22
C ILE A 140 -3.84 -5.36 10.20
N ASP A 141 -4.38 -5.66 11.38
CA ASP A 141 -5.61 -6.42 11.46
C ASP A 141 -6.77 -5.55 10.95
N VAL A 142 -7.52 -6.08 9.99
CA VAL A 142 -8.73 -5.45 9.47
C VAL A 142 -9.80 -6.52 9.32
N LYS A 143 -11.07 -6.14 9.32
CA LYS A 143 -12.20 -7.00 8.91
C LYS A 143 -12.67 -6.62 7.50
N ALA A 144 -12.48 -5.36 7.13
CA ALA A 144 -12.73 -4.81 5.82
C ALA A 144 -11.86 -3.56 5.61
N LEU A 145 -11.71 -3.11 4.36
CA LEU A 145 -10.95 -1.89 4.09
C LEU A 145 -11.58 -0.65 4.74
N LYS A 146 -12.86 -0.70 5.10
CA LYS A 146 -13.54 0.38 5.83
C LYS A 146 -12.95 0.63 7.22
N ASP A 147 -12.32 -0.37 7.83
CA ASP A 147 -11.66 -0.18 9.12
C ASP A 147 -10.49 0.81 9.03
N LEU A 148 -10.05 1.15 7.81
CA LEU A 148 -9.05 2.17 7.56
C LEU A 148 -9.63 3.60 7.49
N SER A 149 -10.94 3.76 7.24
CA SER A 149 -11.57 5.05 6.89
C SER A 149 -11.86 5.95 8.09
N SER A 150 -11.74 5.44 9.32
CA SER A 150 -11.89 6.26 10.54
C SER A 150 -10.62 7.06 10.81
N ASN A 151 -10.51 8.26 10.23
CA ASN A 151 -9.51 9.32 10.51
C ASN A 151 -8.18 8.80 11.08
N MET A 152 -7.51 7.97 10.29
CA MET A 152 -6.27 7.33 10.66
C MET A 152 -5.15 8.37 10.64
N ASN A 153 -4.97 9.08 11.76
CA ASN A 153 -3.79 9.89 11.96
C ASN A 153 -2.56 8.98 12.22
N LYS A 154 -1.36 9.52 12.04
CA LYS A 154 -0.09 8.78 12.18
C LYS A 154 0.01 8.02 13.50
N ASN A 155 -0.46 8.61 14.59
CA ASN A 155 -0.45 7.98 15.92
C ASN A 155 -1.43 6.81 16.03
N GLY A 156 -2.63 6.94 15.46
CA GLY A 156 -3.61 5.86 15.39
C GLY A 156 -3.10 4.69 14.55
N PHE A 157 -2.50 5.00 13.39
CA PHE A 157 -1.85 4.02 12.52
C PHE A 157 -0.75 3.24 13.25
N TYR A 158 0.17 3.93 13.94
CA TYR A 158 1.27 3.27 14.64
C TYR A 158 0.83 2.38 15.80
N ARG A 159 -0.38 2.58 16.36
CA ARG A 159 -0.93 1.68 17.38
C ARG A 159 -1.47 0.38 16.81
N ILE A 160 -1.99 0.41 15.58
CA ILE A 160 -2.57 -0.77 14.92
C ILE A 160 -1.54 -1.51 14.06
N LEU A 161 -0.44 -0.85 13.70
CA LEU A 161 0.66 -1.44 12.94
C LEU A 161 1.47 -2.40 13.82
N LYS A 162 1.43 -3.68 13.48
CA LYS A 162 2.20 -4.73 14.15
C LYS A 162 3.43 -5.07 13.33
N LYS A 163 4.60 -5.19 13.98
CA LYS A 163 5.79 -5.75 13.34
C LYS A 163 5.66 -7.28 13.33
N LYS A 164 5.90 -7.91 12.18
CA LYS A 164 5.96 -9.36 12.01
C LYS A 164 7.39 -9.90 12.10
#